data_AF-A0A3B8MRI6-F1
#
_entry.id   AF-A0A3B8MRI6-F1
#
_cell.length_a   1.000
_cell.length_b   1.000
_cell.length_c   1.000
_cell.angle_alpha   90.00
_cell.angle_beta   90.00
_cell.angle_gamma   90.00
#
_symmetry.space_group_name_H-M   'P 1'
#
loop_
_entity.id
_entity.type
_entity.pdbx_description
1 polymer ?
#
loop_
_entity_poly.entity_id
_entity_poly.type
_entity_poly.pdbx_seq_one_letter_code
_entity_poly.pdbx_strand_id
1 'polypeptide(L)'
;EETTTGVHRLYEFFKDGLLLFPAINVNDSVTKSKFDNKYGVRHSLIDGLNRATDTLIGGKVAFVCGYGDVGKGSAESLRGQGARVIVSEI
;
A
#
# COMPACT_ATOMS: atom_id res chain seq x y z
N GLU A 1 6.82 -1.65 -15.24
CA GLU A 1 6.99 -1.36 -13.80
C GLU A 1 5.63 -1.32 -13.14
N GLU A 2 5.50 -2.02 -12.02
CA GLU A 2 4.22 -2.33 -11.40
C GLU A 2 4.01 -1.64 -10.05
N THR A 3 5.05 -1.04 -9.46
CA THR A 3 4.98 -0.39 -8.17
C THR A 3 4.99 1.13 -8.30
N THR A 4 4.34 1.84 -7.36
CA THR A 4 4.34 3.31 -7.35
C THR A 4 5.75 3.89 -7.29
N THR A 5 6.62 3.34 -6.43
CA THR A 5 8.01 3.79 -6.30
C THR A 5 8.82 3.58 -7.56
N GLY A 6 8.67 2.42 -8.21
CA GLY A 6 9.38 2.15 -9.46
C GLY A 6 8.90 3.08 -10.58
N VAL A 7 7.60 3.37 -10.65
CA VAL A 7 7.05 4.30 -11.64
C VAL A 7 7.60 5.72 -11.44
N HIS A 8 7.73 6.19 -10.20
CA HIS A 8 8.35 7.47 -9.91
C HIS A 8 9.78 7.56 -10.47
N ARG A 9 10.59 6.51 -10.26
CA ARG A 9 11.96 6.44 -10.80
C ARG A 9 12.00 6.43 -12.32
N LEU A 10 11.07 5.73 -12.97
CA LEU A 10 10.97 5.76 -14.43
C LEU A 10 10.65 7.16 -14.96
N TYR A 11 9.78 7.91 -14.29
CA TYR A 11 9.51 9.29 -14.65
C TYR A 11 10.71 10.21 -14.42
N GLU A 12 11.51 10.00 -13.37
CA GLU A 12 12.78 10.72 -13.15
C GLU A 12 13.76 10.45 -14.29
N PHE A 13 14.03 9.17 -14.61
CA PHE A 13 14.91 8.81 -15.72
C PHE A 13 14.43 9.32 -17.07
N PHE A 14 13.11 9.36 -17.29
CA PHE A 14 12.55 9.94 -18.50
C PHE A 14 12.79 11.46 -18.58
N LYS A 15 12.59 12.18 -17.47
CA LYS A 15 12.85 13.63 -17.40
C LYS A 15 14.32 13.97 -17.59
N ASP A 16 15.21 13.14 -17.05
CA ASP A 16 16.67 13.34 -17.13
C ASP A 16 17.29 12.83 -18.44
N GLY A 17 16.48 12.24 -19.34
CA GLY A 17 16.97 11.66 -20.60
C GLY A 17 17.82 10.40 -20.43
N LEU A 18 17.78 9.78 -19.25
CA LEU A 18 18.55 8.58 -18.88
C LEU A 18 17.80 7.27 -19.15
N LEU A 19 16.55 7.35 -19.60
CA LEU A 19 15.73 6.17 -19.88
C LEU A 19 16.19 5.48 -21.18
N LEU A 20 16.88 4.35 -21.04
CA LEU A 20 17.53 3.63 -22.15
C LEU A 20 16.58 2.79 -23.01
N PHE A 21 15.36 2.54 -22.54
CA PHE A 21 14.37 1.70 -23.23
C PHE A 21 12.94 2.12 -22.88
N PRO A 22 11.95 1.84 -23.75
CA PRO A 22 10.55 2.10 -23.45
C PRO A 22 10.10 1.38 -22.18
N ALA A 23 9.34 2.07 -21.33
CA ALA A 23 8.79 1.49 -20.11
C ALA A 23 7.28 1.72 -20.04
N ILE A 24 6.55 0.70 -19.58
CA ILE A 24 5.10 0.77 -19.36
C ILE A 24 4.85 0.92 -17.86
N ASN A 25 4.11 1.96 -17.51
CA ASN A 25 3.52 2.14 -16.19
C ASN A 25 2.29 1.24 -16.07
N VAL A 26 2.48 0.08 -15.44
CA VAL A 26 1.40 -0.88 -15.16
C VAL A 26 0.69 -0.54 -13.85
N ASN A 27 1.41 0.11 -12.91
CA ASN A 27 0.86 0.46 -11.60
C ASN A 27 -0.44 1.27 -11.71
N ASP A 28 -0.48 2.23 -12.63
CA ASP A 28 -1.60 3.18 -12.73
C ASP A 28 -2.79 2.65 -13.54
N SER A 29 -2.71 1.40 -14.01
CA SER A 29 -3.92 0.71 -14.46
C SER A 29 -4.90 0.56 -13.30
N VAL A 30 -6.20 0.76 -13.57
CA VAL A 30 -7.25 0.71 -12.54
C VAL A 30 -7.30 -0.68 -11.89
N THR A 31 -7.14 -1.72 -12.69
CA THR A 31 -7.14 -3.12 -12.25
C THR A 31 -5.90 -3.50 -11.44
N LYS A 32 -4.81 -2.73 -11.51
CA LYS A 32 -3.66 -2.89 -10.61
C LYS A 32 -3.84 -2.02 -9.39
N SER A 33 -3.76 -0.70 -9.53
CA SER A 33 -3.73 0.25 -8.40
C SER A 33 -4.90 0.09 -7.44
N LYS A 34 -6.15 -0.03 -7.93
CA LYS A 34 -7.33 -0.07 -7.07
C LYS A 34 -7.63 -1.46 -6.50
N PHE A 35 -7.01 -2.50 -7.03
CA PHE A 35 -7.17 -3.86 -6.53
C PHE A 35 -5.98 -4.31 -5.68
N ASP A 36 -4.80 -4.32 -6.27
CA ASP A 36 -3.58 -4.81 -5.62
C ASP A 36 -3.23 -3.96 -4.39
N ASN A 37 -3.05 -2.65 -4.58
CA ASN A 37 -2.58 -1.77 -3.52
C ASN A 37 -3.62 -1.65 -2.38
N LYS A 38 -4.91 -1.68 -2.71
CA LYS A 38 -5.97 -1.53 -1.71
C LYS A 38 -6.45 -2.86 -1.13
N TYR A 39 -6.98 -3.75 -1.97
CA TYR A 39 -7.59 -5.01 -1.49
C TYR A 39 -6.55 -6.08 -1.19
N GLY A 40 -5.42 -6.09 -1.89
CA GLY A 40 -4.30 -6.97 -1.58
C GLY A 40 -3.77 -6.71 -0.16
N VAL A 41 -3.44 -5.46 0.13
CA VAL A 41 -2.95 -5.05 1.47
C VAL A 41 -4.01 -5.25 2.55
N ARG A 42 -5.29 -5.00 2.22
CA ARG A 42 -6.40 -5.27 3.17
C ARG A 42 -6.40 -6.73 3.63
N HIS A 43 -6.05 -7.66 2.77
CA HIS A 43 -5.96 -9.08 3.12
C HIS A 43 -4.62 -9.44 3.79
N SER A 44 -3.50 -9.03 3.19
CA SER A 44 -2.17 -9.53 3.58
C SER A 44 -1.57 -8.88 4.83
N LEU A 45 -1.96 -7.64 5.19
CA LEU A 45 -1.39 -6.94 6.34
C LEU A 45 -1.64 -7.69 7.65
N ILE A 46 -2.91 -8.01 7.93
CA ILE A 46 -3.31 -8.72 9.15
C ILE A 46 -2.80 -10.16 9.16
N ASP A 47 -2.70 -10.79 7.99
CA ASP A 47 -2.14 -12.14 7.84
C ASP A 47 -0.67 -12.16 8.26
N GLY A 48 0.13 -11.20 7.79
CA GLY A 48 1.52 -11.05 8.22
C GLY A 48 1.67 -10.81 9.72
N LEU A 49 0.85 -9.91 10.30
CA LEU A 49 0.88 -9.62 11.73
C LEU A 49 0.49 -10.85 12.57
N ASN A 50 -0.55 -11.58 12.16
CA ASN A 50 -1.01 -12.77 12.86
C ASN A 50 0.05 -13.87 12.82
N ARG A 51 0.60 -14.19 11.65
CA ARG A 51 1.66 -15.21 11.52
C ARG A 51 2.92 -14.89 12.31
N ALA A 52 3.24 -13.61 12.47
CA ALA A 52 4.45 -13.19 13.17
C ALA A 52 4.28 -13.11 14.69
N THR A 53 3.08 -12.80 15.18
CA THR A 53 2.89 -12.37 16.58
C THR A 53 1.74 -13.03 17.31
N ASP A 54 0.81 -13.69 16.61
CA ASP A 54 -0.45 -14.23 17.14
C ASP A 54 -1.21 -13.26 18.09
N THR A 55 -0.98 -11.96 17.91
CA THR A 55 -1.44 -10.95 18.85
C THR A 55 -2.87 -10.58 18.56
N LEU A 56 -3.69 -10.48 19.61
CA LEU A 56 -5.02 -9.91 19.50
C LEU A 56 -4.96 -8.45 19.01
N ILE A 57 -5.53 -8.21 17.83
CA ILE A 57 -5.60 -6.87 17.22
C ILE A 57 -6.76 -6.04 17.82
N GLY A 58 -7.87 -6.69 18.17
CA GLY A 58 -9.05 -6.04 18.73
C GLY A 58 -8.77 -5.22 19.99
N GLY A 59 -9.29 -4.00 20.06
CA GLY A 59 -9.15 -3.08 21.20
C GLY A 59 -7.81 -2.33 21.27
N LYS A 60 -6.77 -2.79 20.55
CA LYS A 60 -5.47 -2.11 20.49
C LYS A 60 -5.53 -0.83 19.66
N VAL A 61 -4.57 0.06 19.89
CA VAL A 61 -4.34 1.22 19.00
C VAL A 61 -3.41 0.79 17.89
N ALA A 62 -3.79 1.09 16.64
CA ALA A 62 -2.94 0.92 15.49
C ALA A 62 -2.75 2.26 14.77
N PHE A 63 -1.51 2.67 14.54
CA PHE A 63 -1.17 3.91 13.85
C PHE A 63 -0.74 3.61 12.41
N VAL A 64 -1.42 4.20 11.43
CA VAL A 64 -1.15 4.02 9.99
C VAL A 64 -0.57 5.32 9.44
N CYS A 65 0.67 5.27 8.96
CA CYS A 65 1.33 6.40 8.33
C CYS A 65 1.00 6.45 6.83
N GLY A 66 0.23 7.46 6.40
CA GLY A 66 -0.18 7.68 5.01
C GLY A 66 -1.55 7.08 4.68
N TYR A 67 -2.34 7.78 3.84
CA TYR A 67 -3.71 7.37 3.49
C TYR A 67 -3.97 7.27 1.97
N GLY A 68 -2.92 6.91 1.23
CA GLY A 68 -3.04 6.44 -0.16
C GLY A 68 -3.77 5.09 -0.29
N ASP A 69 -3.74 4.46 -1.47
CA ASP A 69 -4.47 3.20 -1.70
C ASP A 69 -4.03 2.07 -0.73
N VAL A 70 -2.73 1.97 -0.45
CA VAL A 70 -2.16 1.04 0.55
C VAL A 70 -2.61 1.37 1.98
N GLY A 71 -2.54 2.65 2.36
CA GLY A 71 -2.95 3.11 3.69
C GLY A 71 -4.45 2.87 3.95
N LYS A 72 -5.29 3.10 2.93
CA LYS A 72 -6.72 2.79 2.96
C LYS A 72 -6.98 1.31 3.20
N GLY A 73 -6.29 0.42 2.46
CA GLY A 73 -6.40 -1.03 2.66
C GLY A 73 -5.95 -1.46 4.06
N SER A 74 -4.85 -0.89 4.53
CA SER A 74 -4.27 -1.15 5.86
C SER A 74 -5.22 -0.75 7.00
N ALA A 75 -5.74 0.48 6.94
CA ALA A 75 -6.66 1.01 7.94
C ALA A 75 -7.99 0.24 7.95
N GLU A 76 -8.52 -0.11 6.77
CA GLU A 76 -9.75 -0.91 6.64
C GLU A 76 -9.58 -2.29 7.29
N SER A 77 -8.44 -2.95 7.04
CA SER A 77 -8.14 -4.26 7.61
C SER A 77 -8.04 -4.24 9.13
N LEU A 78 -7.26 -3.31 9.68
CA LEU A 78 -7.06 -3.15 11.13
C LEU A 78 -8.37 -2.78 11.84
N ARG A 79 -9.15 -1.89 11.25
CA ARG A 79 -10.47 -1.52 11.77
C ARG A 79 -11.45 -2.68 11.73
N GLY A 80 -11.41 -3.50 10.68
CA GLY A 80 -12.20 -4.73 10.56
C GLY A 80 -11.89 -5.77 11.64
N GLN A 81 -10.66 -5.79 12.15
CA GLN A 81 -10.25 -6.62 13.30
C GLN A 81 -10.58 -6.00 14.67
N GLY A 82 -11.24 -4.83 14.70
CA GLY A 82 -11.63 -4.16 15.94
C GLY A 82 -10.54 -3.29 16.58
N ALA A 83 -9.47 -2.94 15.86
CA ALA A 83 -8.49 -1.98 16.35
C ALA A 83 -9.03 -0.55 16.34
N ARG A 84 -8.52 0.29 17.26
CA ARG A 84 -8.65 1.74 17.22
C ARG A 84 -7.59 2.31 16.30
N VAL A 85 -7.98 2.60 15.06
CA VAL A 85 -7.05 3.06 14.03
C VAL A 85 -6.88 4.58 14.07
N ILE A 86 -5.64 5.04 14.12
CA ILE A 86 -5.23 6.43 13.97
C ILE A 86 -4.43 6.54 12.67
N VAL A 87 -4.65 7.60 11.90
CA VAL A 87 -4.01 7.80 10.60
C VAL A 87 -3.27 9.15 10.62
N SER A 88 -2.09 9.20 10.02
CA SER A 88 -1.42 10.46 9.68
C SER A 88 -1.30 10.64 8.16
N GLU A 89 -1.29 11.89 7.71
CA GLU A 89 -1.00 12.33 6.34
C GLU A 89 -0.17 13.61 6.37
N ILE A 90 0.49 13.93 5.24
CA ILE A 90 1.21 15.17 4.98
C ILE A 90 0.41 16.14 4.09
#